data_AF-A0A1B8NZG7-F1
#
_entry.id   AF-A0A1B8NZG7-F1
#
_cell.length_a   1.000
_cell.length_b   1.000
_cell.length_c   1.000
_cell.angle_alpha   90.00
_cell.angle_beta   90.00
_cell.angle_gamma   90.00
#
_symmetry.space_group_name_H-M   'P 1'
#
loop_
_entity.id
_entity.type
_entity.pdbx_description
1 polymer ?
#
loop_
_entity_poly.entity_id
_entity_poly.type
_entity_poly.pdbx_seq_one_letter_code
_entity_poly.pdbx_strand_id
1 'polypeptide(L)' 'MTAKVDGVPVMECEYGSQHGQRALRVLRLFDHAADHAPSDAFVKASEPKPEDPHHD' A
#
# COMPACT_ATOMS: atom_id res chain seq x y z
N MET A 1 8.78 13.80 0.02
CA MET A 1 8.55 12.34 -0.12
C MET A 1 7.05 12.12 -0.24
N THR A 2 6.60 11.32 -1.21
CA THR A 2 5.17 10.99 -1.33
C THR A 2 4.95 9.60 -0.73
N ALA A 3 4.18 9.54 0.35
CA ALA A 3 3.81 8.27 0.97
C ALA A 3 2.63 7.65 0.21
N LYS A 4 2.69 6.34 0.02
CA LYS A 4 1.69 5.57 -0.70
C LYS A 4 1.16 4.45 0.19
N VAL A 5 -0.14 4.16 0.09
CA VAL A 5 -0.78 2.97 0.65
C VAL A 5 -1.27 2.16 -0.53
N ASP A 6 -0.82 0.91 -0.64
CA ASP A 6 -1.13 0.02 -1.77
C ASP A 6 -0.87 0.65 -3.16
N GLY A 7 0.13 1.52 -3.24
CA GLY A 7 0.51 2.23 -4.47
C GLY A 7 -0.23 3.56 -4.71
N VAL A 8 -1.29 3.85 -3.95
CA VAL A 8 -2.06 5.10 -4.03
C VAL A 8 -1.38 6.19 -3.18
N PRO A 9 -1.02 7.36 -3.73
CA PRO A 9 -0.39 8.44 -2.96
C PRO A 9 -1.39 9.06 -1.98
N VAL A 10 -1.07 9.04 -0.68
CA VAL A 10 -1.98 9.51 0.37
C VAL A 10 -1.52 10.78 1.07
N MET A 11 -0.21 11.04 1.09
CA MET A 11 0.32 12.26 1.71
C MET A 11 1.72 12.62 1.22
N GLU A 12 2.07 13.87 1.43
CA GLU A 12 3.43 14.39 1.32
C GLU A 12 4.06 14.53 2.69
N CYS A 13 5.28 14.02 2.82
CA CYS A 13 6.06 14.05 4.04
C CYS A 13 7.50 14.51 3.80
N GLU A 14 8.12 14.97 4.89
CA GLU A 14 9.54 15.24 4.99
C GLU A 14 10.19 14.28 5.99
N TYR A 15 11.42 13.83 5.70
CA TYR A 15 12.21 13.05 6.63
C TYR A 15 12.77 13.93 7.74
N GLY A 16 12.67 13.46 8.98
CA GLY A 16 13.21 14.17 10.12
C GLY A 16 13.64 13.24 11.24
N SER A 17 14.14 13.86 12.30
CA SER A 17 14.48 13.20 13.54
C SER A 17 14.12 14.09 14.71
N GLN A 18 13.59 13.50 15.78
CA GLN A 18 13.39 14.17 17.06
C GLN A 18 13.88 13.26 18.18
N HIS A 19 14.72 13.78 19.07
CA HIS A 19 15.33 13.01 20.17
C HIS A 19 15.98 11.69 19.71
N GLY A 20 16.66 11.71 18.55
CA GLY A 20 17.33 10.54 17.98
C GLY A 20 16.40 9.53 17.31
N GLN A 21 15.10 9.77 17.29
CA GLN A 21 14.11 8.90 16.64
C GLN A 21 13.78 9.44 15.26
N ARG A 22 13.90 8.57 14.24
CA ARG A 22 13.52 8.91 12.88
C ARG A 22 12.00 9.05 12.79
N ALA A 23 11.54 10.11 12.15
CA ALA A 23 10.13 10.39 11.95
C ALA A 23 9.88 10.99 10.56
N LEU A 24 8.63 10.89 10.11
CA LEU A 24 8.14 11.60 8.93
C LEU A 24 7.21 12.72 9.40
N ARG A 25 7.52 13.96 9.04
CA ARG A 25 6.61 15.09 9.26
C ARG A 25 5.65 15.19 8.09
N VAL A 26 4.35 15.17 8.37
CA VAL A 26 3.31 15.35 7.35
C VAL A 26 3.24 16.82 6.94
N LEU A 27 3.28 17.08 5.64
CA LEU A 27 3.16 18.41 5.04
C LEU A 27 1.77 18.62 4.45
N ARG A 28 1.23 17.60 3.78
CA ARG A 28 -0.07 17.64 3.12
C ARG A 28 -0.69 16.24 3.09
N LEU A 29 -1.98 16.14 3.40
CA LEU A 29 -2.78 14.94 3.20
C LEU A 29 -3.57 15.08 1.90
N PHE A 30 -3.64 14.02 1.10
CA PHE A 30 -4.51 13.96 -0.07
C PHE A 30 -5.87 13.43 0.34
N ASP A 31 -6.94 14.08 -0.12
CA ASP A 31 -8.30 13.60 0.12
C ASP A 31 -8.63 12.50 -0.91
N HIS A 32 -9.00 11.32 -0.41
CA HIS A 32 -9.32 10.16 -1.23
C HIS A 32 -10.83 10.02 -1.50
N ALA A 33 -11.68 10.80 -0.82
CA ALA A 33 -13.12 10.74 -1.02
C ALA A 33 -13.56 11.39 -2.34
N ALA A 34 -12.73 12.29 -2.90
CA ALA A 34 -13.08 13.04 -4.09
C ALA A 34 -12.90 12.25 -5.40
N ASP A 35 -12.05 11.23 -5.44
CA ASP A 35 -11.56 10.67 -6.72
C ASP A 35 -11.56 9.14 -6.85
N HIS A 36 -12.15 8.35 -5.94
CA HIS A 36 -12.28 6.91 -6.18
C HIS A 36 -13.64 6.29 -5.81
N ALA A 37 -14.41 5.98 -6.85
CA ALA A 37 -15.11 4.70 -6.91
C ALA A 37 -14.05 3.57 -6.92
N PRO A 38 -14.20 2.50 -6.11
CA PRO A 38 -13.22 1.42 -6.06
C PRO A 38 -13.35 0.55 -7.32
N SER A 39 -12.30 0.46 -8.14
CA SER A 39 -12.31 -0.36 -9.37
C SER A 39 -12.00 -1.83 -9.13
N ASP A 40 -11.57 -2.25 -7.94
CA ASP A 40 -11.23 -3.65 -7.69
C ASP A 40 -11.79 -4.11 -6.34
N ALA A 41 -12.95 -4.75 -6.41
CA ALA A 41 -13.48 -5.55 -5.32
C ALA A 41 -12.44 -6.62 -4.95
N PHE A 42 -12.04 -6.65 -3.69
CA PHE A 42 -11.09 -7.61 -3.13
C PHE A 42 -11.53 -9.05 -3.45
N VAL A 43 -10.83 -9.72 -4.38
CA VAL A 43 -11.01 -11.15 -4.65
C VAL A 43 -9.98 -11.93 -3.84
N LYS A 44 -10.44 -12.60 -2.78
CA LYS A 44 -9.66 -13.56 -2.01
C LYS A 44 -9.31 -14.75 -2.92
N ALA A 45 -8.08 -14.82 -3.42
CA ALA A 45 -7.63 -15.92 -4.27
C ALA A 45 -7.55 -17.24 -3.49
N SER A 46 -7.98 -18.31 -4.17
CA SER A 46 -8.14 -19.70 -3.75
C SER A 46 -6.82 -20.36 -3.34
N GLU A 47 -6.86 -21.23 -2.33
CA GLU A 47 -5.73 -22.05 -1.85
C GLU A 47 -5.10 -22.91 -2.97
N PRO A 48 -3.76 -23.06 -3.04
CA PRO A 48 -3.13 -23.94 -4.00
C PRO A 48 -3.27 -25.40 -3.56
N LYS A 49 -3.74 -26.28 -4.45
CA LYS A 49 -3.82 -27.73 -4.24
C LYS A 49 -2.51 -28.39 -4.74
N PRO A 50 -1.84 -29.27 -3.97
CA PRO A 50 -0.59 -29.90 -4.39
C PRO A 50 -0.78 -31.23 -5.15
N GLU A 51 0.24 -31.58 -5.97
CA GLU A 51 0.61 -32.90 -6.55
C GLU A 51 -0.23 -33.43 -7.75
N ASP A 52 0.32 -34.03 -8.82
CA ASP A 52 1.40 -35.04 -8.97
C ASP A 52 2.28 -34.87 -10.25
N PRO A 53 3.52 -35.43 -10.32
CA PRO A 53 4.24 -35.67 -11.58
C PRO A 53 4.06 -37.13 -12.06
N HIS A 54 3.61 -37.33 -13.31
CA HIS A 54 3.50 -38.66 -13.94
C HIS A 54 4.60 -38.92 -14.99
N HIS A 55 5.04 -40.17 -15.01
CA HIS A 55 6.19 -40.78 -15.71
C HIS A 55 5.96 -40.95 -17.23
N ASP A 56 7.01 -40.78 -18.05
CA ASP A 56 7.58 -41.80 -18.97
C ASP A 56 8.95 -41.32 -19.50
#